data_AF-A0A1R3IBT1-F1
#
_entry.id   AF-A0A1R3IBT1-F1
#
_cell.length_a   1.000
_cell.length_b   1.000
_cell.length_c   1.000
_cell.angle_alpha   90.00
_cell.angle_beta   90.00
_cell.angle_gamma   90.00
#
_symmetry.space_group_name_H-M   'P 1'
#
loop_
_entity.id
_entity.type
_entity.pdbx_description
1 polymer ?
#
loop_
_entity_poly.entity_id
_entity_poly.type
_entity_poly.pdbx_seq_one_letter_code
_entity_poly.pdbx_strand_id
1 'polypeptide(L)'
;MANCNPSSDQKSDERATMEVECGSDFKVHVFSSSEELLEKLHEKWSSVEKKPYPAMYSSIYGGIILDPAMMVIPIDDHMVHRGHGVFDTAIILDGYLYELDVHLDRFLRSASKARISSPFPRSTLRSILVQMTAASQCKKGTLRYWLSAGPGNFLLSSSGCPTAAFYAVVIADDFSQCKKGVKVITSTIPMKSPEFATMKNVNYLPNVLSIMEAEDKGAFASIWIDEEGFIAEGPNVNVAFITKDKELILPSFDKILSGCTAKRLLGLAPKLVEQGRLKSVKTANLTVEEAKGSAEMMYVGSTLPILPIIMWDEQPIGDGKVGDLTMALSDLLWHDMVAGPDTQRFQVPYNLPYSTKESSLQKEFANFGQIAEVKLVKDHLTKRPKGYAFIQYTSQDEAMLAIENMDQQVFDGRLICVEIAKPGKDMFRGYPKASGPPMGKQHSQETNDEADCWY
;
A
#
# COMPACT_ATOMS: atom_id res chain seq x y z
N MET A 1 -19.26 -6.84 -3.41
CA MET A 1 -18.59 -7.63 -2.36
C MET A 1 -17.52 -8.48 -3.05
N ALA A 2 -16.31 -8.60 -2.50
CA ALA A 2 -16.14 -9.17 -1.16
C ALA A 2 -16.84 -10.54 -1.08
N ASN A 3 -16.40 -11.40 -0.16
CA ASN A 3 -16.88 -12.76 0.06
C ASN A 3 -18.23 -13.15 -0.59
N CYS A 4 -18.19 -14.14 -1.49
CA CYS A 4 -19.38 -14.86 -1.92
C CYS A 4 -19.68 -16.00 -0.95
N ASN A 5 -20.65 -15.78 -0.07
CA ASN A 5 -21.48 -16.83 0.54
C ASN A 5 -22.85 -16.23 0.87
N PRO A 6 -23.98 -16.81 0.42
CA PRO A 6 -25.30 -16.46 0.91
C PRO A 6 -25.68 -17.46 2.01
N SER A 7 -25.40 -17.12 3.27
CA SER A 7 -26.07 -17.75 4.41
C SER A 7 -26.99 -16.72 5.04
N SER A 8 -28.28 -16.92 4.83
CA SER A 8 -29.35 -16.25 5.55
C SER A 8 -29.23 -16.55 7.04
N ASP A 9 -28.80 -15.57 7.82
CA ASP A 9 -29.14 -15.48 9.24
C ASP A 9 -29.27 -14.00 9.60
N GLN A 10 -30.48 -13.61 9.99
CA GLN A 10 -30.79 -12.31 10.56
C GLN A 10 -29.96 -12.14 11.84
N LYS A 11 -28.91 -11.32 11.78
CA LYS A 11 -28.34 -10.69 12.96
C LYS A 11 -28.56 -9.19 12.83
N SER A 12 -29.37 -8.67 13.73
CA SER A 12 -29.54 -7.26 14.00
C SER A 12 -28.18 -6.63 14.32
N ASP A 13 -27.69 -5.77 13.44
CA ASP A 13 -26.57 -4.87 13.72
C ASP A 13 -27.03 -3.84 14.77
N GLU A 14 -26.71 -4.09 16.04
CA GLU A 14 -26.60 -3.03 17.03
C GLU A 14 -25.41 -2.15 16.64
N ARG A 15 -25.68 -1.08 15.87
CA ARG A 15 -24.76 0.07 15.83
C ARG A 15 -24.56 0.52 17.27
N ALA A 16 -23.32 0.43 17.76
CA ALA A 16 -22.91 1.11 18.98
C ALA A 16 -22.96 2.63 18.73
N THR A 17 -24.16 3.19 18.79
CA THR A 17 -24.36 4.62 19.02
C THR A 17 -23.89 4.87 20.44
N MET A 18 -22.78 5.60 20.58
CA MET A 18 -22.49 6.29 21.84
C MET A 18 -23.63 7.29 22.05
N GLU A 19 -24.68 6.88 22.74
CA GLU A 19 -25.66 7.80 23.28
C GLU A 19 -24.92 8.70 24.27
N VAL A 20 -24.68 9.95 23.87
CA VAL A 20 -24.23 10.97 24.80
C VAL A 20 -25.42 11.25 25.70
N GLU A 21 -25.41 10.69 26.91
CA GLU A 21 -26.35 11.07 27.96
C GLU A 21 -26.23 12.58 28.17
N CYS A 22 -27.20 13.33 27.65
CA CYS A 22 -27.31 14.76 27.82
C CYS A 22 -27.84 15.04 29.24
N GLY A 23 -27.05 14.68 30.24
CA GLY A 23 -27.23 15.05 31.64
C GLY A 23 -26.51 16.36 31.94
N SER A 24 -27.03 17.13 32.89
CA SER A 24 -26.49 18.43 33.32
C SER A 24 -25.06 18.38 33.91
N ASP A 25 -24.46 17.20 34.03
CA ASP A 25 -23.12 16.96 34.57
C ASP A 25 -22.07 16.52 33.52
N PHE A 26 -22.37 16.61 32.22
CA PHE A 26 -21.38 16.31 31.18
C PHE A 26 -20.19 17.28 31.25
N LYS A 27 -19.04 16.78 31.72
CA LYS A 27 -17.76 17.50 31.73
C LYS A 27 -16.84 16.93 30.66
N VAL A 28 -16.32 17.80 29.80
CA VAL A 28 -15.29 17.44 28.82
C VAL A 28 -13.98 17.20 29.57
N HIS A 29 -13.39 16.02 29.34
CA HIS A 29 -12.11 15.66 29.94
C HIS A 29 -10.99 16.55 29.37
N VAL A 30 -10.13 17.07 30.26
CA VAL A 30 -8.94 17.85 29.88
C VAL A 30 -7.72 16.99 30.16
N PHE A 31 -7.04 16.57 29.09
CA PHE A 31 -5.78 15.83 29.20
C PHE A 31 -4.72 16.71 29.83
N SER A 32 -4.11 16.20 30.90
CA SER A 32 -3.14 16.94 31.70
C SER A 32 -1.69 16.60 31.36
N SER A 33 -1.46 15.46 30.71
CA SER A 33 -0.13 15.03 30.26
C SER A 33 -0.15 14.27 28.93
N SER A 34 1.03 14.12 28.31
CA SER A 34 1.21 13.32 27.10
C SER A 34 1.01 11.83 27.34
N GLU A 35 1.42 11.32 28.51
CA GLU A 35 1.28 9.90 28.86
C GLU A 35 -0.20 9.48 28.90
N GLU A 36 -1.02 10.30 29.56
CA GLU A 36 -2.47 10.08 29.66
C GLU A 36 -3.14 10.01 28.26
N LEU A 37 -2.71 10.87 27.34
CA LEU A 37 -3.22 10.86 25.97
C LEU A 37 -2.73 9.64 25.17
N LEU A 38 -1.48 9.23 25.35
CA LEU A 38 -0.90 8.05 24.69
C LEU A 38 -1.60 6.76 25.14
N GLU A 39 -1.85 6.62 26.45
CA GLU A 39 -2.62 5.51 27.00
C GLU A 39 -4.03 5.44 26.37
N LYS A 40 -4.73 6.59 26.26
CA LYS A 40 -6.03 6.65 25.58
C LYS A 40 -5.98 6.32 24.10
N LEU A 41 -4.92 6.73 23.40
CA LEU A 41 -4.72 6.37 22.00
C LEU A 41 -4.57 4.85 21.85
N HIS A 42 -3.77 4.20 22.70
CA HIS A 42 -3.60 2.75 22.70
C HIS A 42 -4.88 2.00 23.08
N GLU A 43 -5.61 2.44 24.12
CA GLU A 43 -6.91 1.88 24.49
C GLU A 43 -7.89 1.90 23.31
N LYS A 44 -8.00 3.05 22.62
CA LYS A 44 -8.88 3.20 21.46
C LYS A 44 -8.48 2.28 20.30
N TRP A 45 -7.18 2.08 20.06
CA TRP A 45 -6.74 1.20 18.98
C TRP A 45 -6.82 -0.28 19.34
N SER A 46 -6.73 -0.63 20.62
CA SER A 46 -6.92 -2.02 21.10
C SER A 46 -8.35 -2.52 20.96
N SER A 47 -9.33 -1.61 20.92
CA SER A 47 -10.76 -1.90 20.84
C SER A 47 -11.31 -1.93 19.40
N VAL A 48 -10.49 -1.59 18.41
CA VAL A 48 -10.88 -1.54 16.98
C VAL A 48 -10.30 -2.75 16.26
N GLU A 49 -11.06 -3.31 15.32
CA GLU A 49 -10.57 -4.37 14.44
C GLU A 49 -9.25 -3.96 13.77
N LYS A 50 -8.25 -4.86 13.75
CA LYS A 50 -6.91 -4.57 13.22
C LYS A 50 -7.02 -4.10 11.78
N LYS A 51 -6.80 -2.80 11.57
CA LYS A 51 -6.78 -2.21 10.24
C LYS A 51 -5.54 -2.68 9.48
N PRO A 52 -5.61 -2.84 8.15
CA PRO A 52 -4.51 -3.40 7.38
C PRO A 52 -3.48 -2.33 7.01
N TYR A 53 -3.01 -1.54 7.98
CA TYR A 53 -2.06 -0.44 7.77
C TYR A 53 -0.71 -0.76 8.44
N PRO A 54 0.15 -1.57 7.80
CA PRO A 54 1.39 -2.04 8.42
C PRO A 54 2.49 -0.98 8.57
N ALA A 55 2.42 0.15 7.86
CA ALA A 55 3.40 1.22 8.00
C ALA A 55 2.87 2.57 7.52
N MET A 56 3.30 3.64 8.19
CA MET A 56 3.15 5.02 7.75
C MET A 56 4.50 5.74 7.79
N TYR A 57 4.76 6.66 6.86
CA TYR A 57 5.86 7.62 6.96
C TYR A 57 5.27 9.01 7.18
N SER A 58 5.94 9.80 8.01
CA SER A 58 5.60 11.21 8.23
C SER A 58 6.87 12.04 8.21
N SER A 59 6.93 13.05 7.34
CA SER A 59 8.04 14.02 7.33
C SER A 59 8.04 14.93 8.56
N ILE A 60 6.92 15.03 9.28
CA ILE A 60 6.82 15.80 10.54
C ILE A 60 7.67 15.14 11.62
N TYR A 61 7.59 13.81 11.70
CA TYR A 61 8.38 13.02 12.66
C TYR A 61 9.73 12.56 12.07
N GLY A 62 9.87 12.58 10.74
CA GLY A 62 11.09 12.18 10.04
C GLY A 62 11.34 10.67 10.00
N GLY A 63 10.29 9.84 10.13
CA GLY A 63 10.45 8.40 10.32
C GLY A 63 9.28 7.54 9.84
N ILE A 64 9.54 6.23 9.82
CA ILE A 64 8.54 5.18 9.56
C ILE A 64 7.92 4.77 10.91
N ILE A 65 6.59 4.75 10.94
CA ILE A 65 5.75 4.45 12.08
C ILE A 65 5.10 3.10 11.81
N LEU A 66 5.34 2.14 12.70
CA LEU A 66 4.73 0.80 12.64
C LEU A 66 3.55 0.65 13.59
N ASP A 67 3.49 1.46 14.66
CA ASP A 67 2.34 1.51 15.58
C ASP A 67 1.16 2.27 14.93
N PRO A 68 0.04 1.60 14.61
CA PRO A 68 -1.13 2.25 14.03
C PRO A 68 -1.70 3.38 14.89
N ALA A 69 -1.54 3.31 16.22
CA ALA A 69 -2.01 4.36 17.12
C ALA A 69 -1.30 5.70 16.91
N MET A 70 -0.07 5.65 16.37
CA MET A 70 0.76 6.82 16.09
C MET A 70 0.66 7.29 14.63
N MET A 71 -0.18 6.67 13.81
CA MET A 71 -0.43 7.07 12.42
C MET A 71 -1.37 8.28 12.37
N VAL A 72 -0.88 9.43 12.84
CA VAL A 72 -1.64 10.68 12.98
C VAL A 72 -1.09 11.80 12.08
N ILE A 73 -1.97 12.72 11.70
CA ILE A 73 -1.63 13.94 10.95
C ILE A 73 -2.00 15.15 11.84
N PRO A 74 -1.16 16.19 11.93
CA PRO A 74 -1.47 17.40 12.68
C PRO A 74 -2.77 18.06 12.18
N ILE A 75 -3.63 18.52 13.10
CA ILE A 75 -4.91 19.16 12.74
C ILE A 75 -4.72 20.52 12.05
N ASP A 76 -3.59 21.17 12.31
CA ASP A 76 -3.17 22.44 11.71
C ASP A 76 -2.47 22.26 10.35
N ASP A 77 -2.36 21.04 9.85
CA ASP A 77 -1.91 20.75 8.49
C ASP A 77 -2.99 21.19 7.48
N HIS A 78 -2.60 22.07 6.55
CA HIS A 78 -3.54 22.68 5.58
C HIS A 78 -4.23 21.67 4.66
N MET A 79 -3.69 20.47 4.50
CA MET A 79 -4.42 19.39 3.79
C MET A 79 -5.68 18.97 4.55
N VAL A 80 -5.64 18.96 5.89
CA VAL A 80 -6.74 18.48 6.75
C VAL A 80 -7.91 19.46 6.77
N HIS A 81 -7.63 20.75 7.00
CA HIS A 81 -8.67 21.75 7.22
C HIS A 81 -8.91 22.71 6.04
N ARG A 82 -8.10 22.64 4.97
CA ARG A 82 -8.30 23.42 3.73
C ARG A 82 -8.33 22.58 2.45
N GLY A 83 -7.97 21.30 2.50
CA GLY A 83 -7.83 20.48 1.30
C GLY A 83 -6.64 20.86 0.41
N HIS A 84 -5.66 21.61 0.94
CA HIS A 84 -4.45 22.02 0.20
C HIS A 84 -3.41 20.90 0.18
N GLY A 85 -3.74 19.82 -0.53
CA GLY A 85 -2.88 18.64 -0.67
C GLY A 85 -3.11 17.88 -1.95
N VAL A 86 -2.10 17.11 -2.34
CA VAL A 86 -2.12 16.17 -3.46
C VAL A 86 -1.73 14.78 -3.02
N PHE A 87 -2.12 13.77 -3.78
CA PHE A 87 -1.80 12.39 -3.45
C PHE A 87 -1.61 11.52 -4.69
N ASP A 88 -0.93 10.40 -4.53
CA ASP A 88 -0.89 9.34 -5.53
C ASP A 88 -0.89 7.96 -4.88
N THR A 89 -0.98 6.90 -5.67
CA THR A 89 -1.06 5.52 -5.21
C THR A 89 -0.38 4.61 -6.21
N ALA A 90 0.58 3.81 -5.74
CA ALA A 90 1.19 2.71 -6.47
C ALA A 90 0.71 1.37 -5.91
N ILE A 91 0.75 0.32 -6.74
CA ILE A 91 0.38 -1.05 -6.32
C ILE A 91 1.61 -1.76 -5.77
N ILE A 92 1.41 -2.54 -4.72
CA ILE A 92 2.35 -3.55 -4.24
C ILE A 92 1.80 -4.92 -4.66
N LEU A 93 2.52 -5.66 -5.48
CA LEU A 93 2.12 -6.99 -5.92
C LEU A 93 3.35 -7.91 -6.00
N ASP A 94 3.26 -9.09 -5.38
CA ASP A 94 4.32 -10.09 -5.30
C ASP A 94 5.68 -9.52 -4.83
N GLY A 95 5.63 -8.49 -3.98
CA GLY A 95 6.82 -7.80 -3.48
C GLY A 95 7.45 -6.80 -4.45
N TYR A 96 6.72 -6.37 -5.48
CA TYR A 96 7.12 -5.33 -6.41
C TYR A 96 6.22 -4.10 -6.29
N LEU A 97 6.81 -2.92 -6.43
CA LEU A 97 6.08 -1.67 -6.66
C LEU A 97 5.89 -1.48 -8.17
N TYR A 98 4.64 -1.45 -8.62
CA TYR A 98 4.30 -1.30 -10.03
C TYR A 98 4.11 0.17 -10.43
N GLU A 99 4.74 0.57 -11.53
CA GLU A 99 4.76 1.92 -12.12
C GLU A 99 5.13 3.06 -11.14
N LEU A 100 5.85 2.78 -10.05
CA LEU A 100 6.17 3.75 -8.99
C LEU A 100 6.74 5.06 -9.54
N ASP A 101 7.70 4.97 -10.47
CA ASP A 101 8.35 6.13 -11.05
C ASP A 101 7.37 6.98 -11.90
N VAL A 102 6.45 6.35 -12.63
CA VAL A 102 5.39 7.03 -13.41
C VAL A 102 4.40 7.74 -12.48
N HIS A 103 4.01 7.08 -11.40
CA HIS A 103 3.14 7.65 -10.37
C HIS A 103 3.82 8.80 -9.63
N LEU A 104 5.11 8.71 -9.29
CA LEU A 104 5.87 9.80 -8.69
C LEU A 104 5.98 11.02 -9.61
N ASP A 105 6.15 10.83 -10.91
CA ASP A 105 6.18 11.94 -11.86
C ASP A 105 4.83 12.65 -11.92
N ARG A 106 3.71 11.91 -11.92
CA ARG A 106 2.36 12.50 -11.85
C ARG A 106 2.10 13.21 -10.53
N PHE A 107 2.56 12.63 -9.43
CA PHE A 107 2.46 13.20 -8.11
C PHE A 107 3.13 14.58 -8.02
N LEU A 108 4.37 14.69 -8.52
CA LEU A 108 5.10 15.96 -8.53
C LEU A 108 4.50 16.98 -9.51
N ARG A 109 3.98 16.55 -10.67
CA ARG A 109 3.20 17.44 -11.55
C ARG A 109 1.93 17.96 -10.86
N SER A 110 1.25 17.11 -10.09
CA SER A 110 0.07 17.50 -9.30
C SER A 110 0.45 18.51 -8.22
N ALA A 111 1.54 18.27 -7.49
CA ALA A 111 2.05 19.19 -6.47
C ALA A 111 2.42 20.55 -7.07
N SER A 112 3.07 20.57 -8.24
CA SER A 112 3.40 21.80 -8.96
C SER A 112 2.14 22.60 -9.35
N LYS A 113 1.09 21.93 -9.87
CA LYS A 113 -0.20 22.58 -10.15
C LYS A 113 -0.87 23.14 -8.88
N ALA A 114 -0.76 22.42 -7.76
CA ALA A 114 -1.26 22.85 -6.45
C ALA A 114 -0.39 23.93 -5.77
N ARG A 115 0.73 24.33 -6.38
CA ARG A 115 1.74 25.23 -5.77
C ARG A 115 2.27 24.71 -4.43
N ILE A 116 2.45 23.39 -4.32
CA ILE A 116 3.07 22.73 -3.16
C ILE A 116 4.50 22.35 -3.54
N SER A 117 5.48 22.95 -2.86
CA SER A 117 6.88 22.59 -3.00
C SER A 117 7.16 21.29 -2.23
N SER A 118 7.78 20.30 -2.87
CA SER A 118 8.16 19.07 -2.18
C SER A 118 9.25 19.36 -1.13
N PRO A 119 9.14 18.85 0.11
CA PRO A 119 10.20 18.97 1.12
C PRO A 119 11.44 18.13 0.78
N PHE A 120 11.31 17.18 -0.15
CA PHE A 120 12.39 16.28 -0.55
C PHE A 120 12.56 16.22 -2.07
N PRO A 121 13.79 15.98 -2.57
CA PRO A 121 14.02 15.62 -3.97
C PRO A 121 13.24 14.35 -4.36
N ARG A 122 12.92 14.21 -5.65
CA ARG A 122 12.23 13.03 -6.20
C ARG A 122 12.90 11.71 -5.80
N SER A 123 14.23 11.65 -5.85
CA SER A 123 15.01 10.46 -5.47
C SER A 123 14.84 10.08 -4.00
N THR A 124 14.79 11.08 -3.11
CA THR A 124 14.56 10.90 -1.68
C THR A 124 13.13 10.43 -1.41
N LEU A 125 12.11 11.03 -2.03
CA LEU A 125 10.72 10.56 -1.94
C LEU A 125 10.61 9.09 -2.35
N ARG A 126 11.21 8.74 -3.49
CA ARG A 126 11.25 7.36 -3.98
C ARG A 126 11.92 6.42 -2.98
N SER A 127 13.04 6.83 -2.39
CA SER A 127 13.77 6.04 -1.39
C SER A 127 12.94 5.79 -0.14
N ILE A 128 12.28 6.83 0.39
CA ILE A 128 11.37 6.74 1.54
C ILE A 128 10.25 5.73 1.27
N LEU A 129 9.60 5.86 0.12
CA LEU A 129 8.50 4.98 -0.31
C LEU A 129 8.92 3.50 -0.39
N VAL A 130 10.12 3.23 -0.93
CA VAL A 130 10.68 1.87 -0.99
C VAL A 130 11.02 1.35 0.39
N GLN A 131 11.70 2.14 1.23
CA GLN A 131 12.09 1.74 2.57
C GLN A 131 10.88 1.47 3.45
N MET A 132 9.85 2.32 3.39
CA MET A 132 8.58 2.11 4.10
C MET A 132 7.83 0.86 3.60
N THR A 133 7.86 0.58 2.29
CA THR A 133 7.25 -0.66 1.78
C THR A 133 8.01 -1.89 2.29
N ALA A 134 9.34 -1.86 2.31
CA ALA A 134 10.15 -2.94 2.88
C ALA A 134 9.87 -3.11 4.39
N ALA A 135 9.84 -2.01 5.14
CA ALA A 135 9.51 -1.93 6.56
C ALA A 135 8.21 -2.65 6.92
N SER A 136 7.19 -2.43 6.08
CA SER A 136 5.85 -2.98 6.29
C SER A 136 5.75 -4.49 6.11
N GLN A 137 6.76 -5.13 5.49
CA GLN A 137 6.74 -6.53 5.03
C GLN A 137 5.57 -6.88 4.10
N CYS A 138 4.78 -5.89 3.67
CA CYS A 138 3.62 -6.07 2.82
C CYS A 138 4.07 -6.41 1.40
N LYS A 139 3.64 -7.57 0.90
CA LYS A 139 3.93 -8.02 -0.48
C LYS A 139 2.74 -7.88 -1.42
N LYS A 140 1.55 -7.56 -0.89
CA LYS A 140 0.32 -7.38 -1.66
C LYS A 140 -0.54 -6.30 -1.01
N GLY A 141 -0.84 -5.24 -1.77
CA GLY A 141 -1.56 -4.09 -1.26
C GLY A 141 -1.35 -2.84 -2.10
N THR A 142 -1.44 -1.68 -1.47
CA THR A 142 -1.14 -0.39 -2.10
C THR A 142 -0.21 0.45 -1.25
N LEU A 143 0.52 1.31 -1.94
CA LEU A 143 1.35 2.35 -1.36
C LEU A 143 0.72 3.69 -1.73
N ARG A 144 0.10 4.37 -0.76
CA ARG A 144 -0.55 5.67 -0.95
C ARG A 144 0.25 6.76 -0.27
N TYR A 145 0.39 7.92 -0.91
CA TYR A 145 1.23 8.99 -0.40
C TYR A 145 0.71 10.38 -0.78
N TRP A 146 0.99 11.34 0.08
CA TRP A 146 0.45 12.70 0.06
C TRP A 146 1.56 13.74 0.19
N LEU A 147 1.38 14.86 -0.52
CA LEU A 147 2.09 16.11 -0.27
C LEU A 147 1.07 17.14 0.18
N SER A 148 1.33 17.76 1.32
CA SER A 148 0.55 18.85 1.88
C SER A 148 1.34 20.15 1.85
N ALA A 149 0.63 21.29 1.80
CA ALA A 149 1.21 22.59 2.13
C ALA A 149 1.85 22.62 3.54
N GLY A 150 1.43 21.72 4.44
CA GLY A 150 2.02 21.44 5.73
C GLY A 150 1.27 22.07 6.91
N PRO A 151 1.74 21.81 8.16
CA PRO A 151 1.27 22.48 9.37
C PRO A 151 1.48 23.99 9.31
N GLY A 152 0.59 24.76 9.93
CA GLY A 152 0.67 26.20 9.94
C GLY A 152 -0.40 26.84 10.82
N ASN A 153 -0.83 28.04 10.46
CA ASN A 153 -1.99 28.66 11.11
C ASN A 153 -3.30 28.28 10.42
N PHE A 154 -4.44 28.53 11.06
CA PHE A 154 -5.76 28.23 10.50
C PHE A 154 -6.26 29.28 9.49
N LEU A 155 -5.41 30.14 8.92
CA LEU A 155 -5.82 31.08 7.87
C LEU A 155 -5.93 30.35 6.52
N LEU A 156 -6.42 31.06 5.50
CA LEU A 156 -6.52 30.51 4.14
C LEU A 156 -5.16 30.47 3.42
N SER A 157 -4.28 31.43 3.71
CA SER A 157 -2.97 31.53 3.03
C SER A 157 -2.01 30.45 3.50
N SER A 158 -1.42 29.71 2.56
CA SER A 158 -0.35 28.76 2.85
C SER A 158 0.98 29.44 3.21
N SER A 159 1.08 30.77 3.15
CA SER A 159 2.26 31.51 3.61
C SER A 159 2.53 31.33 5.12
N GLY A 160 1.53 30.90 5.88
CA GLY A 160 1.67 30.53 7.29
C GLY A 160 2.22 29.12 7.52
N CYS A 161 2.41 28.32 6.45
CA CYS A 161 3.00 26.99 6.54
C CYS A 161 4.52 27.11 6.31
N PRO A 162 5.37 26.89 7.32
CA PRO A 162 6.81 27.06 7.16
C PRO A 162 7.43 26.01 6.23
N THR A 163 6.88 24.80 6.20
CA THR A 163 7.38 23.68 5.38
C THR A 163 6.24 22.78 4.94
N ALA A 164 6.26 22.39 3.67
CA ALA A 164 5.39 21.34 3.15
C ALA A 164 5.64 20.00 3.85
N ALA A 165 4.59 19.17 3.95
CA ALA A 165 4.67 17.87 4.59
C ALA A 165 4.48 16.74 3.57
N PHE A 166 5.20 15.64 3.79
CA PHE A 166 5.09 14.40 3.01
C PHE A 166 4.67 13.26 3.93
N TYR A 167 3.57 12.60 3.55
CA TYR A 167 3.03 11.45 4.26
C TYR A 167 2.90 10.27 3.32
N ALA A 168 3.07 9.05 3.82
CA ALA A 168 2.82 7.85 3.04
C ALA A 168 2.28 6.74 3.93
N VAL A 169 1.46 5.86 3.40
CA VAL A 169 0.87 4.72 4.10
C VAL A 169 0.92 3.50 3.19
N VAL A 170 1.37 2.38 3.74
CA VAL A 170 1.15 1.07 3.14
C VAL A 170 -0.19 0.55 3.62
N ILE A 171 -1.02 0.11 2.68
CA ILE A 171 -2.34 -0.49 2.93
C ILE A 171 -2.26 -1.92 2.41
N ALA A 172 -2.19 -2.89 3.31
CA ALA A 172 -2.25 -4.30 2.94
C ALA A 172 -3.66 -4.62 2.44
N ASP A 173 -3.73 -5.34 1.33
CA ASP A 173 -5.01 -5.75 0.75
C ASP A 173 -4.78 -6.89 -0.24
N ASP A 174 -5.78 -7.74 -0.42
CA ASP A 174 -5.74 -8.87 -1.33
C ASP A 174 -6.58 -8.58 -2.58
N PHE A 175 -5.94 -8.01 -3.61
CA PHE A 175 -6.61 -7.77 -4.89
C PHE A 175 -6.53 -8.99 -5.80
N SER A 176 -7.64 -9.26 -6.48
CA SER A 176 -7.71 -10.26 -7.54
C SER A 176 -8.41 -9.67 -8.75
N GLN A 177 -8.19 -10.30 -9.91
CA GLN A 177 -8.85 -9.91 -11.14
C GLN A 177 -10.36 -10.01 -10.98
N CYS A 178 -11.08 -8.90 -11.17
CA CYS A 178 -12.53 -8.91 -11.17
C CYS A 178 -13.05 -9.49 -12.49
N LYS A 179 -13.89 -10.53 -12.39
CA LYS A 179 -14.55 -11.18 -13.54
C LYS A 179 -16.06 -10.93 -13.59
N LYS A 180 -16.57 -10.12 -12.66
CA LYS A 180 -18.01 -9.79 -12.55
C LYS A 180 -18.24 -8.39 -13.09
N GLY A 181 -19.34 -8.24 -13.84
CA GLY A 181 -19.80 -6.96 -14.31
C GLY A 181 -20.47 -6.15 -13.20
N VAL A 182 -20.34 -4.83 -13.28
CA VAL A 182 -21.03 -3.90 -12.41
C VAL A 182 -22.02 -3.02 -13.16
N LYS A 183 -22.96 -2.45 -12.40
CA LYS A 183 -23.90 -1.42 -12.84
C LYS A 183 -23.34 -0.05 -12.48
N VAL A 184 -23.54 0.92 -13.37
CA VAL A 184 -23.17 2.32 -13.15
C VAL A 184 -24.33 3.26 -13.44
N ILE A 185 -24.23 4.50 -12.95
CA ILE A 185 -25.17 5.57 -13.26
C ILE A 185 -24.46 6.79 -13.83
N THR A 186 -25.20 7.67 -14.49
CA THR A 186 -24.76 9.04 -14.74
C THR A 186 -24.88 9.85 -13.46
N SER A 187 -23.79 10.50 -13.03
CA SER A 187 -23.77 11.35 -11.84
C SER A 187 -24.55 12.64 -12.08
N THR A 188 -25.40 13.04 -11.13
CA THR A 188 -25.98 14.41 -11.08
C THR A 188 -25.11 15.37 -10.27
N ILE A 189 -24.21 14.84 -9.44
CA ILE A 189 -23.18 15.63 -8.75
C ILE A 189 -22.21 16.16 -9.81
N PRO A 190 -21.89 17.47 -9.83
CA PRO A 190 -20.98 18.04 -10.80
C PRO A 190 -19.55 17.53 -10.61
N MET A 191 -18.84 17.30 -11.72
CA MET A 191 -17.41 17.02 -11.68
C MET A 191 -16.61 18.26 -11.27
N LYS A 192 -15.35 18.06 -10.90
CA LYS A 192 -14.43 19.19 -10.68
C LYS A 192 -14.15 19.90 -12.00
N SER A 193 -13.88 21.20 -11.95
CA SER A 193 -13.36 21.90 -13.13
C SER A 193 -12.05 21.27 -13.61
N PRO A 194 -11.70 21.38 -14.91
CA PRO A 194 -10.50 20.77 -15.49
C PRO A 194 -9.19 21.05 -14.73
N GLU A 195 -9.03 22.26 -14.16
CA GLU A 195 -7.85 22.66 -13.40
C GLU A 195 -7.63 21.74 -12.18
N PHE A 196 -8.71 21.39 -11.49
CA PHE A 196 -8.67 20.49 -10.34
C PHE A 196 -8.77 19.03 -10.74
N ALA A 197 -9.54 18.68 -11.78
CA ALA A 197 -9.72 17.30 -12.23
C ALA A 197 -8.42 16.70 -12.79
N THR A 198 -7.62 17.48 -13.51
CA THR A 198 -6.34 17.03 -14.09
C THR A 198 -5.19 16.95 -13.07
N MET A 199 -5.48 17.11 -11.78
CA MET A 199 -4.57 17.03 -10.66
C MET A 199 -5.09 16.01 -9.65
N LYS A 200 -4.24 15.07 -9.23
CA LYS A 200 -4.66 14.09 -8.20
C LYS A 200 -4.58 14.73 -6.81
N ASN A 201 -5.68 15.36 -6.39
CA ASN A 201 -5.76 16.18 -5.18
C ASN A 201 -6.71 15.61 -4.12
N VAL A 202 -6.68 16.13 -2.90
CA VAL A 202 -7.48 15.61 -1.77
C VAL A 202 -8.91 16.16 -1.69
N ASN A 203 -9.35 17.04 -2.60
CA ASN A 203 -10.69 17.63 -2.57
C ASN A 203 -11.75 16.64 -3.07
N TYR A 204 -12.02 15.60 -2.30
CA TYR A 204 -12.80 14.43 -2.71
C TYR A 204 -14.30 14.54 -2.42
N LEU A 205 -14.80 15.65 -1.88
CA LEU A 205 -16.22 15.79 -1.57
C LEU A 205 -17.13 15.49 -2.79
N PRO A 206 -16.88 16.02 -4.01
CA PRO A 206 -17.68 15.65 -5.19
C PRO A 206 -17.62 14.14 -5.48
N ASN A 207 -16.45 13.52 -5.34
CA ASN A 207 -16.24 12.08 -5.56
C ASN A 207 -17.06 11.25 -4.57
N VAL A 208 -17.02 11.62 -3.28
CA VAL A 208 -17.78 10.95 -2.23
C VAL A 208 -19.29 11.08 -2.51
N LEU A 209 -19.78 12.29 -2.79
CA LEU A 209 -21.21 12.49 -3.09
C LEU A 209 -21.66 11.70 -4.32
N SER A 210 -20.82 11.62 -5.36
CA SER A 210 -21.14 10.85 -6.57
C SER A 210 -21.12 9.33 -6.36
N ILE A 211 -20.37 8.82 -5.37
CA ILE A 211 -20.43 7.42 -4.93
C ILE A 211 -21.72 7.18 -4.15
N MET A 212 -22.03 8.05 -3.18
CA MET A 212 -23.27 7.94 -2.40
C MET A 212 -24.50 7.94 -3.29
N GLU A 213 -24.54 8.80 -4.32
CA GLU A 213 -25.62 8.81 -5.31
C GLU A 213 -25.74 7.46 -6.06
N ALA A 214 -24.62 6.82 -6.40
CA ALA A 214 -24.62 5.52 -7.05
C ALA A 214 -25.13 4.42 -6.12
N GLU A 215 -24.69 4.43 -4.86
CA GLU A 215 -25.12 3.48 -3.83
C GLU A 215 -26.62 3.59 -3.56
N ASP A 216 -27.17 4.80 -3.46
CA ASP A 216 -28.60 5.06 -3.28
C ASP A 216 -29.45 4.50 -4.44
N LYS A 217 -28.87 4.40 -5.64
CA LYS A 217 -29.50 3.82 -6.84
C LYS A 217 -29.13 2.35 -7.07
N GLY A 218 -28.46 1.71 -6.11
CA GLY A 218 -28.05 0.30 -6.20
C GLY A 218 -27.02 0.02 -7.29
N ALA A 219 -26.22 1.01 -7.66
CA ALA A 219 -25.12 0.90 -8.62
C ALA A 219 -23.77 0.86 -7.90
N PHE A 220 -22.73 0.42 -8.59
CA PHE A 220 -21.38 0.31 -8.02
C PHE A 220 -20.69 1.68 -7.91
N ALA A 221 -20.83 2.51 -8.94
CA ALA A 221 -20.28 3.85 -9.01
C ALA A 221 -21.01 4.64 -10.09
N SER A 222 -20.68 5.93 -10.19
CA SER A 222 -21.21 6.83 -11.21
C SER A 222 -20.16 7.21 -12.25
N ILE A 223 -20.62 7.85 -13.33
CA ILE A 223 -19.80 8.42 -14.39
C ILE A 223 -20.17 9.89 -14.53
N TRP A 224 -19.15 10.74 -14.54
CA TRP A 224 -19.32 12.15 -14.84
C TRP A 224 -19.33 12.42 -16.33
N ILE A 225 -20.15 13.42 -16.67
CA ILE A 225 -20.22 14.04 -17.97
C ILE A 225 -19.72 15.48 -17.80
N ASP A 226 -18.93 15.96 -18.75
CA ASP A 226 -18.47 17.34 -18.74
C ASP A 226 -19.58 18.30 -19.19
N GLU A 227 -19.31 19.60 -19.07
CA GLU A 227 -20.26 20.67 -19.42
C GLU A 227 -20.63 20.68 -20.91
N GLU A 228 -19.86 20.02 -21.77
CA GLU A 228 -20.11 19.91 -23.21
C GLU A 228 -20.90 18.63 -23.58
N GLY A 229 -21.26 17.80 -22.59
CA GLY A 229 -22.01 16.56 -22.79
C GLY A 229 -21.14 15.36 -23.14
N PHE A 230 -19.81 15.46 -23.00
CA PHE A 230 -18.88 14.36 -23.25
C PHE A 230 -18.56 13.57 -21.98
N ILE A 231 -18.26 12.29 -22.15
CA ILE A 231 -17.82 11.43 -21.06
C ILE A 231 -16.53 11.95 -20.45
N ALA A 232 -16.51 12.09 -19.12
CA ALA A 232 -15.32 12.41 -18.35
C ALA A 232 -14.73 11.14 -17.70
N GLU A 233 -14.92 10.96 -16.40
CA GLU A 233 -14.36 9.84 -15.62
C GLU A 233 -15.32 9.40 -14.51
N GLY A 234 -15.00 8.32 -13.81
CA GLY A 234 -15.67 7.94 -12.58
C GLY A 234 -15.05 8.63 -11.34
N PRO A 235 -15.62 8.43 -10.15
CA PRO A 235 -15.18 9.08 -8.90
C PRO A 235 -13.73 8.80 -8.50
N ASN A 236 -13.06 7.80 -9.04
CA ASN A 236 -11.72 7.40 -8.63
C ASN A 236 -10.98 6.62 -9.73
N VAL A 237 -11.52 6.63 -10.95
CA VAL A 237 -11.19 5.72 -12.04
C VAL A 237 -11.46 6.39 -13.38
N ASN A 238 -10.64 6.10 -14.39
CA ASN A 238 -10.99 6.42 -15.77
C ASN A 238 -12.03 5.42 -16.30
N VAL A 239 -12.60 5.70 -17.47
CA VAL A 239 -13.52 4.80 -18.19
C VAL A 239 -12.95 4.49 -19.57
N ALA A 240 -13.27 3.31 -20.10
CA ALA A 240 -12.90 2.89 -21.44
C ALA A 240 -14.05 2.13 -22.11
N PHE A 241 -14.10 2.23 -23.44
CA PHE A 241 -15.19 1.74 -24.27
C PHE A 241 -14.64 0.92 -25.43
N ILE A 242 -15.34 -0.14 -25.79
CA ILE A 242 -15.07 -0.93 -26.98
C ILE A 242 -16.28 -0.80 -27.90
N THR A 243 -16.07 -0.22 -29.08
CA THR A 243 -17.15 -0.04 -30.05
C THR A 243 -17.54 -1.38 -30.69
N LYS A 244 -18.69 -1.41 -31.38
CA LYS A 244 -19.11 -2.58 -32.18
C LYS A 244 -18.12 -2.94 -33.29
N ASP A 245 -17.35 -1.95 -33.76
CA ASP A 245 -16.26 -2.12 -34.72
C ASP A 245 -14.91 -2.52 -34.07
N LYS A 246 -14.94 -2.89 -32.78
CA LYS A 246 -13.77 -3.32 -31.99
C LYS A 246 -12.68 -2.26 -31.87
N GLU A 247 -13.05 -0.99 -31.78
CA GLU A 247 -12.13 0.09 -31.45
C GLU A 247 -12.14 0.33 -29.93
N LEU A 248 -10.96 0.34 -29.29
CA LEU A 248 -10.82 0.75 -27.89
C LEU A 248 -10.68 2.28 -27.83
N ILE A 249 -11.59 2.92 -27.09
CA ILE A 249 -11.65 4.36 -26.93
C ILE A 249 -11.63 4.72 -25.44
N LEU A 250 -10.74 5.65 -25.07
CA LEU A 250 -10.75 6.31 -23.76
C LEU A 250 -11.03 7.80 -23.94
N PRO A 251 -11.72 8.46 -22.99
CA PRO A 251 -11.83 9.92 -23.01
C PRO A 251 -10.47 10.61 -22.97
N SER A 252 -10.39 11.80 -23.58
CA SER A 252 -9.19 12.64 -23.59
C SER A 252 -8.84 13.14 -22.19
N PHE A 253 -7.55 13.22 -21.87
CA PHE A 253 -7.08 13.56 -20.51
C PHE A 253 -7.02 15.07 -20.22
N ASP A 254 -7.58 15.92 -21.09
CA ASP A 254 -7.51 17.37 -20.95
C ASP A 254 -8.40 17.91 -19.82
N LYS A 255 -9.47 17.17 -19.49
CA LYS A 255 -10.45 17.55 -18.47
C LYS A 255 -10.57 16.58 -17.30
N ILE A 256 -9.80 15.48 -17.34
CA ILE A 256 -9.89 14.40 -16.35
C ILE A 256 -8.49 14.00 -15.89
N LEU A 257 -8.42 13.13 -14.89
CA LEU A 257 -7.12 12.68 -14.43
C LEU A 257 -6.45 11.83 -15.52
N SER A 258 -5.21 12.19 -15.84
CA SER A 258 -4.36 11.35 -16.68
C SER A 258 -3.91 10.11 -15.90
N GLY A 259 -4.74 9.06 -15.90
CA GLY A 259 -4.52 7.81 -15.18
C GLY A 259 -3.27 7.08 -15.64
N CYS A 260 -2.40 6.67 -14.71
CA CYS A 260 -1.24 5.83 -15.03
C CYS A 260 -1.71 4.50 -15.64
N THR A 261 -2.67 3.83 -15.01
CA THR A 261 -3.26 2.58 -15.54
C THR A 261 -3.91 2.76 -16.91
N ALA A 262 -4.63 3.86 -17.14
CA ALA A 262 -5.22 4.18 -18.44
C ALA A 262 -4.15 4.40 -19.52
N LYS A 263 -3.07 5.12 -19.21
CA LYS A 263 -1.92 5.30 -20.10
C LYS A 263 -1.21 3.98 -20.39
N ARG A 264 -1.04 3.13 -19.36
CA ARG A 264 -0.43 1.82 -19.52
C ARG A 264 -1.28 0.90 -20.37
N LEU A 265 -2.60 0.92 -20.19
CA LEU A 265 -3.56 0.23 -21.04
C LEU A 265 -3.43 0.65 -22.51
N LEU A 266 -3.39 1.95 -22.79
CA LEU A 266 -3.16 2.48 -24.14
C LEU A 266 -1.84 2.01 -24.76
N GLY A 267 -0.79 1.80 -23.94
CA GLY A 267 0.50 1.27 -24.37
C GLY A 267 0.52 -0.26 -24.58
N LEU A 268 -0.36 -1.01 -23.91
CA LEU A 268 -0.42 -2.48 -24.00
C LEU A 268 -1.45 -2.98 -25.02
N ALA A 269 -2.57 -2.27 -25.18
CA ALA A 269 -3.68 -2.63 -26.06
C ALA A 269 -3.31 -2.79 -27.55
N PRO A 270 -2.28 -2.12 -28.13
CA PRO A 270 -1.83 -2.40 -29.49
C PRO A 270 -1.47 -3.86 -29.76
N LYS A 271 -1.07 -4.64 -28.74
CA LYS A 271 -0.86 -6.09 -28.88
C LYS A 271 -2.14 -6.83 -29.30
N LEU A 272 -3.32 -6.38 -28.87
CA LEU A 272 -4.59 -6.96 -29.31
C LEU A 272 -4.97 -6.52 -30.73
N VAL A 273 -4.46 -5.38 -31.20
CA VAL A 273 -4.61 -4.95 -32.61
C VAL A 273 -3.75 -5.84 -33.51
N GLU A 274 -2.50 -6.10 -33.13
CA GLU A 274 -1.60 -7.02 -33.84
C GLU A 274 -2.17 -8.45 -33.93
N GLN A 275 -2.90 -8.88 -32.89
CA GLN A 275 -3.60 -10.17 -32.86
C GLN A 275 -4.92 -10.18 -33.65
N GLY A 276 -5.33 -9.07 -34.25
CA GLY A 276 -6.61 -8.94 -34.97
C GLY A 276 -7.84 -8.99 -34.07
N ARG A 277 -7.67 -8.85 -32.75
CA ARG A 277 -8.76 -8.85 -31.76
C ARG A 277 -9.39 -7.47 -31.60
N LEU A 278 -8.57 -6.41 -31.62
CA LEU A 278 -9.00 -5.02 -31.73
C LEU A 278 -8.70 -4.48 -33.13
N LYS A 279 -9.47 -3.49 -33.57
CA LYS A 279 -9.24 -2.77 -34.82
C LYS A 279 -8.28 -1.59 -34.62
N SER A 280 -8.47 -0.84 -33.53
CA SER A 280 -7.67 0.35 -33.22
C SER A 280 -7.76 0.70 -31.73
N VAL A 281 -6.83 1.56 -31.28
CA VAL A 281 -6.78 2.10 -29.91
C VAL A 281 -6.58 3.61 -30.02
N LYS A 282 -7.43 4.41 -29.38
CA LYS A 282 -7.36 5.87 -29.43
C LYS A 282 -7.93 6.55 -28.18
N THR A 283 -7.59 7.82 -28.01
CA THR A 283 -8.33 8.73 -27.13
C THR A 283 -9.24 9.62 -27.96
N ALA A 284 -10.48 9.80 -27.53
CA ALA A 284 -11.44 10.68 -28.19
C ALA A 284 -12.54 11.12 -27.23
N ASN A 285 -13.18 12.26 -27.51
CA ASN A 285 -14.42 12.63 -26.83
C ASN A 285 -15.54 11.71 -27.31
N LEU A 286 -16.38 11.27 -26.36
CA LEU A 286 -17.54 10.43 -26.61
C LEU A 286 -18.76 11.08 -25.97
N THR A 287 -19.86 11.14 -26.68
CA THR A 287 -21.16 11.50 -26.10
C THR A 287 -21.70 10.34 -25.25
N VAL A 288 -22.67 10.63 -24.39
CA VAL A 288 -23.36 9.59 -23.59
C VAL A 288 -24.01 8.52 -24.48
N GLU A 289 -24.59 8.93 -25.60
CA GLU A 289 -25.28 8.02 -26.52
C GLU A 289 -24.30 7.07 -27.22
N GLU A 290 -23.17 7.59 -27.73
CA GLU A 290 -22.10 6.76 -28.31
C GLU A 290 -21.52 5.79 -27.29
N ALA A 291 -21.29 6.28 -26.06
CA ALA A 291 -20.73 5.48 -24.99
C ALA A 291 -21.66 4.33 -24.57
N LYS A 292 -22.96 4.60 -24.38
CA LYS A 292 -23.98 3.57 -24.11
C LYS A 292 -24.21 2.61 -25.28
N GLY A 293 -23.97 3.07 -26.51
CA GLY A 293 -24.02 2.24 -27.73
C GLY A 293 -22.82 1.30 -27.93
N SER A 294 -21.83 1.32 -27.03
CA SER A 294 -20.63 0.47 -27.10
C SER A 294 -20.95 -1.01 -26.92
N ALA A 295 -20.09 -1.86 -27.48
CA ALA A 295 -20.20 -3.31 -27.33
C ALA A 295 -19.74 -3.76 -25.94
N GLU A 296 -18.69 -3.13 -25.39
CA GLU A 296 -18.18 -3.41 -24.05
C GLU A 296 -17.72 -2.11 -23.38
N MET A 297 -17.71 -2.11 -22.05
CA MET A 297 -17.34 -0.93 -21.25
C MET A 297 -16.67 -1.35 -19.95
N MET A 298 -15.75 -0.54 -19.44
CA MET A 298 -15.04 -0.83 -18.20
C MET A 298 -14.55 0.44 -17.49
N TYR A 299 -14.41 0.35 -16.17
CA TYR A 299 -13.54 1.25 -15.43
C TYR A 299 -12.08 0.80 -15.55
N VAL A 300 -11.18 1.78 -15.53
CA VAL A 300 -9.73 1.60 -15.56
C VAL A 300 -9.10 2.36 -14.41
N GLY A 301 -8.52 1.65 -13.44
CA GLY A 301 -7.95 2.25 -12.22
C GLY A 301 -6.86 1.41 -11.59
N SER A 302 -6.10 1.94 -10.63
CA SER A 302 -4.92 1.21 -10.12
C SER A 302 -5.28 -0.01 -9.27
N THR A 303 -6.18 0.11 -8.29
CA THR A 303 -6.55 -1.02 -7.40
C THR A 303 -7.38 -2.11 -8.07
N LEU A 304 -8.24 -1.72 -9.02
CA LEU A 304 -8.97 -2.62 -9.90
C LEU A 304 -8.61 -2.23 -11.34
N PRO A 305 -7.53 -2.82 -11.92
CA PRO A 305 -7.01 -2.47 -13.24
C PRO A 305 -8.07 -2.33 -14.32
N ILE A 306 -8.97 -3.33 -14.36
CA ILE A 306 -10.15 -3.35 -15.20
C ILE A 306 -11.31 -3.85 -14.35
N LEU A 307 -12.40 -3.09 -14.32
CA LEU A 307 -13.67 -3.49 -13.74
C LEU A 307 -14.75 -3.42 -14.84
N PRO A 308 -15.28 -4.56 -15.31
CA PRO A 308 -16.26 -4.58 -16.39
C PRO A 308 -17.57 -3.88 -16.00
N ILE A 309 -18.13 -3.10 -16.92
CA ILE A 309 -19.43 -2.42 -16.77
C ILE A 309 -20.40 -3.07 -17.75
N ILE A 310 -21.51 -3.58 -17.21
CA ILE A 310 -22.52 -4.32 -18.01
C ILE A 310 -23.85 -3.58 -18.12
N MET A 311 -24.04 -2.54 -17.33
CA MET A 311 -25.28 -1.75 -17.31
C MET A 311 -24.99 -0.31 -16.90
N TRP A 312 -25.59 0.65 -17.62
CA TRP A 312 -25.51 2.08 -17.34
C TRP A 312 -26.91 2.71 -17.40
N ASP A 313 -27.39 3.29 -16.29
CA ASP A 313 -28.72 3.91 -16.18
C ASP A 313 -29.84 2.95 -16.59
N GLU A 314 -29.83 1.73 -16.04
CA GLU A 314 -30.71 0.61 -16.39
C GLU A 314 -30.62 0.11 -17.84
N GLN A 315 -29.75 0.68 -18.68
CA GLN A 315 -29.55 0.21 -20.04
C GLN A 315 -28.39 -0.79 -20.09
N PRO A 316 -28.56 -1.99 -20.67
CA PRO A 316 -27.47 -2.94 -20.83
C PRO A 316 -26.41 -2.38 -21.80
N ILE A 317 -25.14 -2.57 -21.46
CA ILE A 317 -24.04 -2.35 -22.40
C ILE A 317 -23.87 -3.61 -23.23
N GLY A 318 -23.88 -3.48 -24.56
CA GLY A 318 -23.82 -4.63 -25.46
C GLY A 318 -24.97 -5.62 -25.21
N ASP A 319 -24.63 -6.84 -24.80
CA ASP A 319 -25.58 -7.91 -24.46
C ASP A 319 -25.85 -8.01 -22.93
N GLY A 320 -25.36 -7.06 -22.14
CA GLY A 320 -25.48 -7.04 -20.68
C GLY A 320 -24.56 -8.04 -19.97
N LYS A 321 -23.55 -8.59 -20.65
CA LYS A 321 -22.57 -9.52 -20.07
C LYS A 321 -21.16 -8.92 -20.12
N VAL A 322 -20.28 -9.51 -19.32
CA VAL A 322 -18.85 -9.16 -19.35
C VAL A 322 -18.28 -9.60 -20.70
N GLY A 323 -17.72 -8.65 -21.44
CA GLY A 323 -17.18 -8.91 -22.77
C GLY A 323 -15.77 -9.49 -22.78
N ASP A 324 -15.47 -10.22 -23.86
CA ASP A 324 -14.21 -10.96 -24.02
C ASP A 324 -13.00 -10.04 -24.22
N LEU A 325 -13.18 -8.88 -24.86
CA LEU A 325 -12.09 -7.93 -25.07
C LEU A 325 -11.74 -7.17 -23.80
N THR A 326 -12.73 -6.85 -22.96
CA THR A 326 -12.56 -6.31 -21.61
C THR A 326 -11.70 -7.25 -20.77
N MET A 327 -12.00 -8.56 -20.80
CA MET A 327 -11.19 -9.54 -20.08
C MET A 327 -9.79 -9.71 -20.66
N ALA A 328 -9.63 -9.64 -21.98
CA ALA A 328 -8.31 -9.67 -22.60
C ALA A 328 -7.43 -8.46 -22.20
N LEU A 329 -8.02 -7.27 -22.12
CA LEU A 329 -7.34 -6.07 -21.63
C LEU A 329 -6.97 -6.20 -20.15
N SER A 330 -7.87 -6.80 -19.35
CA SER A 330 -7.60 -7.13 -17.95
C SER A 330 -6.41 -8.07 -17.83
N ASP A 331 -6.38 -9.15 -18.61
CA ASP A 331 -5.28 -10.13 -18.62
C ASP A 331 -3.94 -9.48 -18.99
N LEU A 332 -3.93 -8.56 -19.97
CA LEU A 332 -2.72 -7.82 -20.34
C LEU A 332 -2.16 -7.00 -19.17
N LEU A 333 -3.00 -6.27 -18.46
CA LEU A 333 -2.58 -5.47 -17.31
C LEU A 333 -2.11 -6.36 -16.15
N TRP A 334 -2.84 -7.43 -15.83
CA TRP A 334 -2.43 -8.38 -14.79
C TRP A 334 -1.11 -9.06 -15.12
N HIS A 335 -0.92 -9.50 -16.36
CA HIS A 335 0.33 -10.06 -16.81
C HIS A 335 1.48 -9.04 -16.72
N ASP A 336 1.23 -7.77 -17.07
CA ASP A 336 2.25 -6.73 -16.97
C ASP A 336 2.64 -6.40 -15.52
N MET A 337 1.70 -6.44 -14.58
CA MET A 337 2.00 -6.27 -13.15
C MET A 337 2.77 -7.46 -12.55
N VAL A 338 2.51 -8.69 -13.01
CA VAL A 338 3.13 -9.92 -12.47
C VAL A 338 4.43 -10.29 -13.18
N ALA A 339 4.55 -10.00 -14.47
CA ALA A 339 5.62 -10.47 -15.34
C ALA A 339 6.15 -9.41 -16.31
N GLY A 340 5.69 -8.15 -16.22
CA GLY A 340 6.18 -7.05 -17.05
C GLY A 340 7.66 -6.73 -16.82
N PRO A 341 8.26 -5.86 -17.63
CA PRO A 341 9.69 -5.56 -17.54
C PRO A 341 10.03 -4.80 -16.23
N ASP A 342 11.29 -4.90 -15.80
CA ASP A 342 11.81 -4.20 -14.60
C ASP A 342 11.71 -2.67 -14.71
N THR A 343 11.53 -2.13 -15.91
CA THR A 343 11.25 -0.70 -16.11
C THR A 343 9.88 -0.27 -15.60
N GLN A 344 8.94 -1.21 -15.43
CA GLN A 344 7.61 -0.97 -14.85
C GLN A 344 7.52 -1.48 -13.41
N ARG A 345 8.36 -2.43 -13.02
CA ARG A 345 8.28 -3.11 -11.73
C ARG A 345 9.56 -2.94 -10.95
N PHE A 346 9.45 -2.35 -9.77
CA PHE A 346 10.59 -2.22 -8.87
C PHE A 346 10.50 -3.26 -7.75
N GLN A 347 11.49 -4.16 -7.67
CA GLN A 347 11.57 -5.14 -6.59
C GLN A 347 11.86 -4.46 -5.26
N VAL A 348 10.99 -4.65 -4.27
CA VAL A 348 11.18 -4.09 -2.94
C VAL A 348 12.19 -4.94 -2.16
N PRO A 349 13.21 -4.32 -1.53
CA PRO A 349 14.27 -5.05 -0.83
C PRO A 349 13.85 -5.43 0.60
N TYR A 350 12.93 -6.40 0.75
CA TYR A 350 12.48 -6.89 2.07
C TYR A 350 13.58 -7.61 2.89
N ASN A 351 14.59 -8.10 2.20
CA ASN A 351 15.62 -8.98 2.75
C ASN A 351 16.83 -8.20 3.28
N LEU A 352 17.72 -8.86 4.02
CA LEU A 352 19.01 -8.30 4.45
C LEU A 352 19.79 -7.72 3.25
N PRO A 353 20.50 -6.59 3.43
CA PRO A 353 21.42 -6.07 2.43
C PRO A 353 22.43 -7.12 1.95
N TYR A 354 22.78 -7.11 0.66
CA TYR A 354 23.85 -7.97 0.15
C TYR A 354 25.23 -7.64 0.74
N SER A 355 25.38 -6.47 1.35
CA SER A 355 26.59 -6.04 2.07
C SER A 355 26.68 -6.61 3.49
N THR A 356 25.59 -7.17 4.02
CA THR A 356 25.58 -7.72 5.38
C THR A 356 26.57 -8.86 5.53
N LYS A 357 27.34 -8.82 6.63
CA LYS A 357 28.35 -9.82 6.97
C LYS A 357 27.91 -10.63 8.19
N GLU A 358 28.31 -11.90 8.22
CA GLU A 358 28.10 -12.77 9.38
C GLU A 358 28.72 -12.17 10.66
N SER A 359 29.87 -11.52 10.55
CA SER A 359 30.50 -10.81 11.67
C SER A 359 29.65 -9.67 12.24
N SER A 360 28.93 -8.94 11.39
CA SER A 360 28.06 -7.84 11.83
C SER A 360 26.83 -8.39 12.54
N LEU A 361 26.21 -9.43 11.98
CA LEU A 361 25.10 -10.15 12.60
C LEU A 361 25.52 -10.76 13.94
N GLN A 362 26.67 -11.43 13.99
CA GLN A 362 27.18 -12.03 15.21
C GLN A 362 27.41 -10.98 16.30
N LYS A 363 27.99 -9.82 15.95
CA LYS A 363 28.23 -8.74 16.91
C LYS A 363 26.92 -8.20 17.50
N GLU A 364 25.93 -7.96 16.65
CA GLU A 364 24.66 -7.37 17.08
C GLU A 364 23.83 -8.34 17.93
N PHE A 365 23.74 -9.60 17.48
CA PHE A 365 22.91 -10.61 18.12
C PHE A 365 23.59 -11.22 19.37
N ALA A 366 24.92 -11.14 19.51
CA ALA A 366 25.60 -11.62 20.73
C ALA A 366 25.16 -10.89 22.01
N ASN A 367 24.48 -9.73 21.89
CA ASN A 367 23.93 -8.99 23.01
C ASN A 367 22.79 -9.73 23.73
N PHE A 368 22.17 -10.73 23.10
CA PHE A 368 21.00 -11.44 23.64
C PHE A 368 21.32 -12.84 24.18
N GLY A 369 22.55 -13.34 23.96
CA GLY A 369 22.97 -14.65 24.45
C GLY A 369 24.16 -15.23 23.70
N GLN A 370 24.58 -16.43 24.12
CA GLN A 370 25.70 -17.12 23.49
C GLN A 370 25.28 -17.74 22.15
N ILE A 371 25.84 -17.20 21.06
CA ILE A 371 25.61 -17.70 19.71
C ILE A 371 26.52 -18.91 19.43
N ALA A 372 25.91 -20.02 19.01
CA ALA A 372 26.60 -21.22 18.54
C ALA A 372 27.03 -21.08 17.05
N GLU A 373 26.15 -20.57 16.19
CA GLU A 373 26.42 -20.41 14.76
C GLU A 373 25.69 -19.20 14.17
N VAL A 374 26.36 -18.43 13.31
CA VAL A 374 25.74 -17.48 12.39
C VAL A 374 26.03 -17.93 10.97
N LYS A 375 24.99 -18.10 10.17
CA LYS A 375 25.10 -18.57 8.79
C LYS A 375 24.29 -17.69 7.84
N LEU A 376 24.99 -16.85 7.09
CA LEU A 376 24.40 -16.05 6.02
C LEU A 376 24.20 -16.95 4.79
N VAL A 377 22.95 -17.14 4.39
CA VAL A 377 22.67 -18.04 3.27
C VAL A 377 23.12 -17.39 1.97
N LYS A 378 23.91 -18.12 1.18
CA LYS A 378 24.41 -17.70 -0.13
C LYS A 378 23.90 -18.65 -1.21
N ASP A 379 23.71 -18.13 -2.41
CA ASP A 379 23.43 -18.92 -3.60
C ASP A 379 24.63 -19.81 -3.95
N HIS A 380 24.39 -21.09 -4.22
CA HIS A 380 25.46 -22.07 -4.37
C HIS A 380 26.32 -21.83 -5.62
N LEU A 381 25.70 -21.30 -6.68
CA LEU A 381 26.33 -21.03 -7.98
C LEU A 381 27.03 -19.67 -7.98
N THR A 382 26.30 -18.61 -7.61
CA THR A 382 26.79 -17.23 -7.69
C THR A 382 27.56 -16.77 -6.46
N LYS A 383 27.52 -17.54 -5.37
CA LYS A 383 28.07 -17.20 -4.03
C LYS A 383 27.54 -15.89 -3.44
N ARG A 384 26.51 -15.28 -4.03
CA ARG A 384 25.89 -14.05 -3.53
C ARG A 384 24.94 -14.35 -2.36
N PRO A 385 24.84 -13.48 -1.35
CA PRO A 385 23.86 -13.66 -0.27
C PRO A 385 22.43 -13.75 -0.81
N LYS A 386 21.61 -14.62 -0.23
CA LYS A 386 20.16 -14.73 -0.52
C LYS A 386 19.32 -13.72 0.27
N GLY A 387 19.96 -12.93 1.14
CA GLY A 387 19.32 -11.86 1.91
C GLY A 387 18.62 -12.35 3.19
N TYR A 388 18.97 -13.52 3.70
CA TYR A 388 18.57 -13.97 5.03
C TYR A 388 19.70 -14.77 5.69
N ALA A 389 19.68 -14.85 7.02
CA ALA A 389 20.66 -15.56 7.81
C ALA A 389 19.97 -16.43 8.86
N PHE A 390 20.65 -17.49 9.29
CA PHE A 390 20.28 -18.27 10.46
C PHE A 390 21.23 -17.93 11.60
N ILE A 391 20.67 -17.73 12.79
CA ILE A 391 21.41 -17.52 14.02
C ILE A 391 20.96 -18.60 14.99
N GLN A 392 21.89 -19.46 15.39
CA GLN A 392 21.66 -20.51 16.37
C GLN A 392 22.21 -20.07 17.71
N TYR A 393 21.34 -19.95 18.71
CA TYR A 393 21.75 -19.76 20.10
C TYR A 393 21.99 -21.09 20.80
N THR A 394 22.73 -21.05 21.91
CA THR A 394 22.93 -22.21 22.77
C THR A 394 21.69 -22.53 23.62
N SER A 395 20.85 -21.53 23.90
CA SER A 395 19.58 -21.67 24.62
C SER A 395 18.39 -21.15 23.80
N GLN A 396 17.22 -21.76 24.01
CA GLN A 396 15.97 -21.28 23.45
C GLN A 396 15.56 -19.92 24.02
N ASP A 397 15.80 -19.68 25.31
CA ASP A 397 15.44 -18.42 25.98
C ASP A 397 16.22 -17.23 25.40
N GLU A 398 17.50 -17.44 25.06
CA GLU A 398 18.34 -16.45 24.38
C GLU A 398 17.82 -16.13 22.97
N ALA A 399 17.37 -17.16 22.23
CA ALA A 399 16.78 -16.98 20.91
C ALA A 399 15.46 -16.20 20.98
N MET A 400 14.62 -16.46 21.98
CA MET A 400 13.37 -15.73 22.20
C MET A 400 13.65 -14.27 22.57
N LEU A 401 14.62 -14.01 23.44
CA LEU A 401 15.04 -12.65 23.78
C LEU A 401 15.51 -11.89 22.53
N ALA A 402 16.29 -12.53 21.65
CA ALA A 402 16.71 -11.92 20.40
C ALA A 402 15.53 -11.61 19.47
N ILE A 403 14.53 -12.49 19.36
CA ILE A 403 13.31 -12.24 18.58
C ILE A 403 12.56 -11.04 19.15
N GLU A 404 12.31 -11.02 20.46
CA GLU A 404 11.58 -9.94 21.13
C GLU A 404 12.23 -8.57 20.96
N ASN A 405 13.56 -8.53 20.91
CA ASN A 405 14.30 -7.27 20.84
C ASN A 405 14.72 -6.86 19.43
N MET A 406 14.91 -7.80 18.49
CA MET A 406 15.43 -7.53 17.15
C MET A 406 14.40 -7.65 16.04
N ASP A 407 13.25 -8.28 16.26
CA ASP A 407 12.18 -8.26 15.26
C ASP A 407 11.73 -6.82 15.01
N GLN A 408 11.59 -6.45 13.74
CA GLN A 408 11.24 -5.10 13.29
C GLN A 408 12.20 -4.01 13.75
N GLN A 409 13.46 -4.35 14.05
CA GLN A 409 14.52 -3.37 14.26
C GLN A 409 15.29 -3.05 12.97
N VAL A 410 15.92 -1.89 12.93
CA VAL A 410 16.78 -1.48 11.80
C VAL A 410 18.17 -2.10 11.97
N PHE A 411 18.58 -2.91 11.01
CA PHE A 411 19.93 -3.49 10.92
C PHE A 411 20.52 -3.26 9.52
N ASP A 412 21.75 -2.76 9.45
CA ASP A 412 22.41 -2.34 8.20
C ASP A 412 21.53 -1.43 7.30
N GLY A 413 20.72 -0.57 7.92
CA GLY A 413 19.82 0.36 7.23
C GLY A 413 18.57 -0.29 6.62
N ARG A 414 18.24 -1.54 6.99
CA ARG A 414 16.97 -2.19 6.64
C ARG A 414 16.28 -2.71 7.89
N LEU A 415 14.95 -2.64 7.89
CA LEU A 415 14.17 -3.36 8.89
C LEU A 415 14.32 -4.86 8.67
N ILE A 416 14.64 -5.57 9.74
CA ILE A 416 14.76 -7.02 9.72
C ILE A 416 13.54 -7.66 10.35
N CYS A 417 13.18 -8.84 9.83
CA CYS A 417 12.20 -9.72 10.45
C CYS A 417 12.95 -10.91 11.05
N VAL A 418 12.70 -11.18 12.33
CA VAL A 418 13.38 -12.23 13.09
C VAL A 418 12.33 -13.23 13.54
N GLU A 419 12.39 -14.44 12.98
CA GLU A 419 11.44 -15.52 13.27
C GLU A 419 12.18 -16.81 13.66
N ILE A 420 11.49 -17.70 14.37
CA ILE A 420 12.00 -19.06 14.61
C ILE A 420 12.15 -19.79 13.28
N ALA A 421 13.34 -20.32 13.03
CA ALA A 421 13.66 -21.06 11.82
C ALA A 421 12.74 -22.30 11.68
N LYS A 422 11.96 -22.34 10.59
CA LYS A 422 11.11 -23.51 10.27
C LYS A 422 11.99 -24.68 9.83
N PRO A 423 11.72 -25.92 10.29
CA PRO A 423 12.48 -27.10 9.86
C PRO A 423 12.33 -27.30 8.35
N GLY A 424 13.46 -27.32 7.63
CA GLY A 424 13.48 -27.51 6.18
C GLY A 424 13.13 -28.96 5.77
N LYS A 425 12.49 -29.13 4.61
CA LYS A 425 12.07 -30.43 4.05
C LYS A 425 13.19 -31.46 3.86
N ASP A 426 14.46 -31.07 3.92
CA ASP A 426 15.62 -31.96 3.70
C ASP A 426 16.70 -31.94 4.81
N MET A 427 16.40 -31.44 6.03
CA MET A 427 17.44 -31.24 7.06
C MET A 427 17.34 -32.07 8.35
N PHE A 428 16.53 -33.13 8.41
CA PHE A 428 16.52 -34.01 9.60
C PHE A 428 16.75 -35.49 9.27
N ARG A 429 18.02 -35.89 9.18
CA ARG A 429 18.46 -37.14 9.81
C ARG A 429 18.94 -36.80 11.21
N GLY A 430 18.03 -36.88 12.18
CA GLY A 430 18.33 -36.82 13.61
C GLY A 430 18.04 -35.47 14.27
N TYR A 431 17.22 -35.47 15.32
CA TYR A 431 17.13 -34.36 16.28
C TYR A 431 18.53 -34.03 16.81
N PRO A 432 18.98 -32.76 16.84
CA PRO A 432 20.22 -32.42 17.50
C PRO A 432 20.06 -32.63 19.01
N LYS A 433 20.94 -33.46 19.59
CA LYS A 433 21.05 -33.59 21.04
C LYS A 433 21.54 -32.26 21.60
N ALA A 434 20.83 -31.71 22.57
CA ALA A 434 21.35 -30.62 23.40
C ALA A 434 22.68 -31.08 24.01
N SER A 435 23.79 -30.48 23.57
CA SER A 435 25.07 -30.64 24.25
C SER A 435 24.97 -29.90 25.57
N GLY A 436 24.90 -30.66 26.67
CA GLY A 436 24.93 -30.13 28.03
C GLY A 436 26.21 -29.31 28.32
N PRO A 437 26.30 -28.70 29.51
CA PRO A 437 27.31 -27.70 29.82
C PRO A 437 28.74 -28.27 29.70
N PRO A 438 29.74 -27.43 29.35
CA PRO A 438 31.08 -27.88 29.00
C PRO A 438 31.80 -28.52 30.21
N MET A 439 32.41 -29.69 29.99
CA MET A 439 33.25 -30.35 30.99
C MET A 439 34.49 -29.50 31.29
N GLY A 440 34.74 -29.28 32.59
CA GLY A 440 35.87 -28.51 33.10
C GLY A 440 37.23 -29.10 32.71
N LYS A 441 38.18 -28.21 32.44
CA LYS A 441 39.57 -28.48 32.10
C LYS A 441 40.23 -29.37 33.17
N GLN A 442 40.70 -30.56 32.78
CA GLN A 442 41.64 -31.34 33.58
C GLN A 442 43.04 -30.73 33.39
N HIS A 443 43.62 -30.21 34.48
CA HIS A 443 45.04 -29.91 34.56
C HIS A 443 45.82 -31.18 34.90
N SER A 444 46.88 -31.42 34.14
CA SER A 444 47.92 -32.42 34.39
C SER A 444 48.72 -32.05 35.65
N GLN A 445 48.73 -32.94 36.64
CA GLN A 445 49.67 -32.89 37.77
C GLN A 445 51.00 -33.51 37.37
N GLU A 446 52.08 -32.72 37.43
CA GLU A 446 53.42 -33.24 37.70
C GLU A 446 53.68 -33.18 39.21
N THR A 447 54.31 -34.24 39.69
CA THR A 447 54.66 -34.56 41.08
C THR A 447 55.73 -33.64 41.67
N ASN A 448 55.60 -33.28 42.94
CA ASN A 448 56.71 -33.33 43.90
C ASN A 448 56.18 -33.40 45.34
N ASP A 449 56.81 -34.31 46.10
CA ASP A 449 56.63 -34.57 47.52
C ASP A 449 57.03 -33.38 48.39
N GLU A 450 56.30 -33.14 49.49
CA GLU A 450 56.79 -33.35 50.87
C GLU A 450 55.76 -32.85 51.91
N ALA A 451 55.70 -33.58 53.01
CA ALA A 451 54.82 -33.39 54.16
C ALA A 451 55.27 -32.21 55.05
N ASP A 452 54.32 -31.50 55.67
CA ASP A 452 54.12 -31.50 57.13
C ASP A 452 53.17 -30.37 57.63
N CYS A 453 52.17 -30.80 58.41
CA CYS A 453 51.72 -30.24 59.70
C CYS A 453 51.26 -28.77 59.89
N TRP A 454 49.98 -28.62 60.28
CA TRP A 454 49.32 -27.73 61.28
C TRP A 454 49.68 -26.23 61.34
N TYR A 455 48.76 -25.26 61.26
CA TYR A 455 47.53 -25.03 62.05
C TYR A 455 46.49 -24.21 61.25
#